data_AF-A0A916SDV0-F1
#
_entry.id   AF-A0A916SDV0-F1
#
_cell.length_a   1.000
_cell.length_b   1.000
_cell.length_c   1.000
_cell.angle_alpha   90.00
_cell.angle_beta   90.00
_cell.angle_gamma   90.00
#
_symmetry.space_group_name_H-M   'P 1'
#
loop_
_entity.id
_entity.type
_entity.pdbx_description
1 polymer ?
#
loop_
_entity_poly.entity_id
_entity_poly.type
_entity_poly.pdbx_seq_one_letter_code
_entity_poly.pdbx_strand_id
1 'polypeptide(L)'
;MRELQADADAAELDKPNVYMVEGYIAARLFTEALRRISRDPTRARLRKAIEGLDDLNIGGFRVHFVEDRVASRLVEWGLIDSQGRVRE
;
A
#
# COMPACT_ATOMS: atom_id res chain seq x y z
N MET A 1 -6.31 -5.78 4.07
CA MET A 1 -5.89 -6.89 3.18
C MET A 1 -7.00 -7.71 2.55
N ARG A 2 -8.23 -7.75 3.11
CA ARG A 2 -9.37 -8.38 2.43
C ARG A 2 -9.66 -7.79 1.03
N GLU A 3 -9.42 -6.49 0.86
CA GLU A 3 -9.55 -5.81 -0.45
C GLU A 3 -8.60 -6.40 -1.50
N LEU A 4 -7.32 -6.62 -1.17
CA LEU A 4 -6.37 -7.25 -2.09
C LEU A 4 -6.85 -8.64 -2.53
N GLN A 5 -7.34 -9.45 -1.59
CA GLN A 5 -7.85 -10.78 -1.94
C GLN A 5 -9.05 -10.67 -2.89
N ALA A 6 -10.01 -9.80 -2.60
CA ALA A 6 -11.17 -9.59 -3.45
C ALA A 6 -10.79 -9.09 -4.85
N ASP A 7 -9.84 -8.16 -4.94
CA ASP A 7 -9.35 -7.62 -6.23
C ASP A 7 -8.54 -8.67 -7.01
N ALA A 8 -7.76 -9.51 -6.31
CA ALA A 8 -7.03 -10.62 -6.93
C ALA A 8 -7.98 -11.69 -7.47
N ASP A 9 -9.01 -12.05 -6.68
CA ASP A 9 -10.04 -13.01 -7.10
C ASP A 9 -10.82 -12.48 -8.31
N ALA A 10 -11.20 -11.19 -8.30
CA ALA A 10 -11.89 -10.54 -9.41
C ALA A 10 -11.03 -10.41 -10.67
N ALA A 11 -9.69 -10.33 -10.51
CA ALA A 11 -8.73 -10.29 -11.60
C ALA A 11 -8.24 -11.69 -12.03
N GLU A 12 -8.81 -12.77 -11.47
CA GLU A 12 -8.43 -14.16 -11.73
C GLU A 12 -6.92 -14.42 -11.51
N LEU A 13 -6.35 -13.77 -10.49
CA LEU A 13 -4.95 -13.93 -10.11
C LEU A 13 -4.76 -15.05 -9.10
N ASP A 14 -3.57 -15.65 -9.12
CA ASP A 14 -3.15 -16.60 -8.09
C ASP A 14 -3.11 -15.97 -6.70
N LYS A 15 -2.99 -16.84 -5.69
CA LYS A 15 -2.93 -16.44 -4.28
C LYS A 15 -1.89 -15.32 -4.06
N PRO A 16 -2.28 -14.21 -3.41
CA PRO A 16 -1.38 -13.10 -3.15
C PRO A 16 -0.13 -13.53 -2.36
N ASN A 17 1.02 -12.98 -2.75
CA ASN A 17 2.29 -13.09 -2.03
C ASN A 17 2.75 -11.72 -1.51
N VAL A 18 3.85 -11.68 -0.76
CA VAL A 18 4.36 -10.45 -0.12
C VAL A 18 4.67 -9.33 -1.13
N TYR A 19 5.17 -9.68 -2.32
CA TYR A 19 5.47 -8.68 -3.34
C TYR A 19 4.19 -8.11 -3.98
N MET A 20 3.15 -8.93 -4.13
CA MET A 20 1.84 -8.46 -4.59
C MET A 20 1.21 -7.51 -3.57
N VAL A 21 1.35 -7.82 -2.27
CA VAL A 21 0.93 -6.95 -1.18
C VAL A 21 1.61 -5.58 -1.27
N GLU A 22 2.94 -5.56 -1.38
CA GLU A 22 3.73 -4.32 -1.48
C GLU A 22 3.30 -3.49 -2.70
N GLY A 23 3.21 -4.13 -3.86
CA GLY A 23 2.79 -3.47 -5.11
C GLY A 23 1.36 -2.92 -5.02
N TYR A 24 0.44 -3.65 -4.40
CA TYR A 24 -0.94 -3.22 -4.21
C TYR A 24 -1.03 -1.99 -3.29
N ILE A 25 -0.30 -1.99 -2.18
CA ILE A 25 -0.24 -0.84 -1.27
C ILE A 25 0.31 0.39 -2.01
N ALA A 26 1.41 0.23 -2.76
CA ALA A 26 1.99 1.31 -3.56
C ALA A 26 0.99 1.84 -4.62
N ALA A 27 0.32 0.96 -5.36
CA ALA A 27 -0.66 1.35 -6.37
C ALA A 27 -1.87 2.10 -5.77
N ARG A 28 -2.40 1.62 -4.64
CA ARG A 28 -3.48 2.29 -3.90
C ARG A 28 -3.05 3.67 -3.43
N LEU A 29 -1.83 3.79 -2.92
CA LEU A 29 -1.26 5.06 -2.50
C LEU A 29 -1.18 6.07 -3.65
N PHE A 30 -0.62 5.66 -4.79
CA PHE A 30 -0.52 6.54 -5.96
C PHE A 30 -1.90 6.93 -6.48
N THR A 31 -2.84 6.00 -6.48
CA THR A 31 -4.23 6.26 -6.89
C THR A 31 -4.87 7.30 -5.98
N GLU A 32 -4.69 7.19 -4.66
CA GLU A 32 -5.22 8.15 -3.70
C GLU A 32 -4.57 9.52 -3.85
N ALA A 33 -3.24 9.57 -4.02
CA ALA A 33 -2.54 10.82 -4.31
C ALA A 33 -3.06 11.49 -5.59
N LEU A 34 -3.31 10.71 -6.64
CA LEU A 34 -3.90 11.21 -7.90
C LEU A 34 -5.33 11.72 -7.70
N ARG A 35 -6.16 11.04 -6.89
CA ARG A 35 -7.54 11.48 -6.57
C ARG A 35 -7.59 12.83 -5.86
N ARG A 36 -6.55 13.18 -5.09
CA ARG A 36 -6.42 14.48 -4.43
C ARG A 36 -6.07 15.62 -5.41
N ILE A 37 -5.64 15.30 -6.63
CA ILE A 37 -5.36 16.28 -7.67
C ILE A 37 -6.65 16.57 -8.44
N SER A 38 -7.24 17.74 -8.21
CA SER A 38 -8.53 18.12 -8.79
C SER A 38 -8.53 18.33 -10.31
N ARG A 39 -7.41 18.77 -10.89
CA ARG A 39 -7.27 18.96 -12.35
C ARG A 39 -5.82 18.90 -12.78
N ASP A 40 -5.57 18.30 -13.95
CA ASP A 40 -4.28 18.28 -14.66
C ASP A 40 -3.12 17.67 -13.81
N PRO A 41 -2.93 16.34 -13.88
CA PRO A 41 -1.94 15.63 -13.08
C PRO A 41 -0.54 15.82 -13.66
N THR A 42 0.18 16.81 -13.15
CA THR A 42 1.62 17.01 -13.45
C THR A 42 2.48 16.30 -12.41
N ARG A 43 3.75 16.00 -12.77
CA ARG A 43 4.71 15.38 -11.84
C ARG A 43 4.88 16.18 -10.54
N ALA A 44 4.91 17.51 -10.64
CA ALA A 44 5.03 18.39 -9.47
C ALA A 44 3.80 18.33 -8.56
N ARG A 45 2.58 18.28 -9.14
CA ARG A 45 1.34 18.14 -8.38
C ARG A 45 1.21 16.77 -7.72
N LEU A 46 1.60 15.70 -8.42
CA LEU A 46 1.63 14.36 -7.83
C LEU A 46 2.58 14.28 -6.65
N ARG A 47 3.79 14.80 -6.80
CA ARG A 47 4.76 14.85 -5.70
C ARG A 47 4.20 15.60 -4.49
N LYS A 48 3.63 16.79 -4.71
CA LYS A 48 3.01 17.58 -3.64
C LYS A 48 1.83 16.85 -2.98
N ALA A 49 1.03 16.11 -3.76
CA ALA A 49 -0.08 15.33 -3.24
C ALA A 49 0.40 14.16 -2.36
N ILE A 50 1.49 13.49 -2.76
CA ILE A 50 2.12 12.43 -1.96
C ILE A 50 2.71 12.99 -0.67
N GLU A 51 3.49 14.08 -0.74
CA GLU A 51 4.07 14.76 0.42
C GLU A 51 2.98 15.28 1.40
N GLY A 52 1.76 15.52 0.91
CA GLY A 52 0.60 15.90 1.73
C GLY A 52 -0.27 14.73 2.20
N LEU A 53 0.13 13.48 1.99
CA LEU A 53 -0.58 12.32 2.54
C LEU A 53 -0.30 12.22 4.04
N ASP A 54 -1.34 12.43 4.83
CA ASP A 54 -1.36 12.29 6.27
C ASP A 54 -2.43 11.28 6.69
N ASP A 55 -2.09 10.38 7.59
CA ASP A 55 -2.96 9.30 8.10
C ASP A 55 -3.82 8.56 7.06
N LEU A 56 -3.21 8.15 5.94
CA LEU A 56 -3.87 7.32 4.96
C LEU A 56 -3.87 5.85 5.41
N ASN A 57 -5.05 5.27 5.64
CA ASN A 57 -5.20 3.85 5.96
C ASN A 57 -5.54 3.05 4.71
N ILE A 58 -4.66 2.12 4.33
CA ILE A 58 -4.82 1.19 3.21
C ILE A 58 -5.04 -0.21 3.79
N GLY A 59 -6.30 -0.54 4.07
CA GLY A 59 -6.69 -1.90 4.48
C GLY A 59 -5.99 -2.41 5.75
N GLY A 60 -5.67 -1.51 6.69
CA GLY A 60 -4.94 -1.78 7.94
C GLY A 60 -3.51 -1.22 7.94
N PHE A 61 -2.94 -0.91 6.76
CA PHE A 61 -1.61 -0.34 6.65
C PHE A 61 -1.67 1.19 6.62
N ARG A 62 -1.14 1.82 7.66
CA ARG A 62 -1.15 3.28 7.82
C ARG A 62 0.06 3.92 7.14
N VAL A 63 -0.18 5.00 6.40
CA VAL A 63 0.84 5.75 5.64
C VAL A 63 0.82 7.23 6.01
N HIS A 64 2.00 7.80 6.27
CA HIS A 64 2.23 9.22 6.54
C HIS A 64 3.47 9.70 5.76
N PHE A 65 3.38 10.87 5.11
CA PHE A 65 4.46 11.48 4.33
C PHE A 65 4.72 12.96 4.67
N VAL A 66 3.97 13.55 5.60
CA VAL A 66 4.03 14.99 5.92
C VAL A 66 5.40 15.43 6.46
N GLU A 67 6.07 14.56 7.22
CA GLU A 67 7.32 14.91 7.93
C GLU A 67 8.57 14.21 7.37
N ASP A 68 8.39 13.06 6.70
CA ASP A 68 9.47 12.19 6.23
C ASP A 68 9.10 11.56 4.88
N ARG A 69 10.10 11.09 4.13
CA ARG A 69 9.91 10.31 2.90
C ARG A 69 9.72 8.81 3.18
N VAL A 70 9.62 8.43 4.45
CA VAL A 70 9.31 7.07 4.89
C VAL A 70 7.82 6.97 5.19
N ALA A 71 7.09 6.28 4.31
CA ALA A 71 5.64 6.12 4.37
C ALA A 71 5.13 5.46 5.67
N SER A 72 5.86 4.44 6.14
CA SER A 72 5.50 3.62 7.29
C SER A 72 6.77 3.05 7.91
N ARG A 73 6.76 2.92 9.24
CA ARG A 73 7.82 2.28 10.02
C ARG A 73 7.34 0.96 10.67
N LEU A 74 6.21 0.44 10.22
CA LEU A 74 5.70 -0.85 10.68
C LEU A 74 6.69 -1.95 10.28
N VAL A 75 7.08 -2.75 11.25
CA VAL A 75 7.86 -3.98 11.04
C VAL A 75 7.13 -5.11 11.73
N GLU A 76 6.76 -6.12 10.94
CA GLU A 76 6.14 -7.34 11.42
C GLU A 76 7.16 -8.48 11.31
N TRP A 77 7.24 -9.29 12.37
CA TRP A 77 8.12 -10.45 12.42
C TRP A 77 7.31 -11.69 12.06
N GLY A 78 7.84 -12.51 11.17
CA GLY A 78 7.28 -13.83 10.85
C GLY A 78 8.24 -14.94 11.26
N LEU A 79 7.73 -15.99 11.88
CA LEU A 79 8.46 -17.24 12.12
C LEU A 79 8.01 -18.29 11.11
N ILE A 80 8.95 -19.02 10.51
CA ILE A 80 8.63 -20.19 9.69
C ILE A 80 8.79 -21.43 10.56
N ASP A 81 7.70 -22.15 10.78
CA ASP A 81 7.71 -23.38 11.57
C ASP A 81 8.33 -24.56 10.81
N SER A 82 8.55 -25.69 11.50
CA SER A 82 9.13 -26.90 10.89
C SER A 82 8.26 -27.53 9.78
N GLN A 83 7.00 -27.09 9.64
CA GLN A 83 6.10 -27.50 8.57
C GLN A 83 6.11 -26.53 7.39
N GLY A 84 6.99 -25.51 7.41
CA GLY A 84 7.11 -24.50 6.37
C GLY A 84 5.97 -23.47 6.38
N ARG A 85 5.19 -23.37 7.47
CA ARG A 85 4.11 -22.40 7.58
C ARG A 85 4.62 -21.12 8.23
N VAL A 86 4.25 -19.98 7.66
CA VAL A 86 4.45 -18.67 8.28
C VAL A 86 3.52 -18.56 9.49
N ARG A 87 4.10 -18.17 10.62
CA ARG A 87 3.43 -17.84 11.87
C ARG A 87 3.71 -16.37 12.17
N GLU A 88 2.65 -15.67 12.49
CA GLU A 88 2.62 -14.27 12.93
C GLU A 88 2.41 -14.23 14.44
#